data_AF-A0A7H4PV60-F1
#
_entry.id   AF-A0A7H4PV60-F1
#
_cell.length_a   1.000
_cell.length_b   1.000
_cell.length_c   1.000
_cell.angle_alpha   90.00
_cell.angle_beta   90.00
_cell.angle_gamma   90.00
#
_symmetry.space_group_name_H-M   'P 1'
#
loop_
_entity.id
_entity.type
_entity.pdbx_description
1 polymer ?
#
loop_
_entity_poly.entity_id
_entity_poly.type
_entity_poly.pdbx_seq_one_letter_code
_entity_poly.pdbx_strand_id
1 'polypeptide(L)'
;MANHVLTPCSASADVLASSPRRWLKRFDRALIVLVEGVCAILLAADVLVLFAGVICRYALHQPLVWSDELAGILFLWLSMFGAVLALRRGEHMRMTAFVSRLSPQGRAFVDTLAITLSVAVLVLVFVPALDYATGEAAIVTPALQISNAWRALALPVGAALMLVVGLIRLFEVGRMRDIVIALAVCAVAAAGIALVAPVLLELGKANLIIFFVGVVAISIFSGVPICFSFALATFGYLGLTTYTPLEVIVGRMDEGMSHLVLLAVPLFVFLGLMIEMAGLARAMIQFLASLVGHVHGGLSYVLIGTMYLVSGISGSKVADMAAIAPVLFPEMKKRGANEGDLVALLSTAGAQTETVPPSIVLITIGSVTGLSISALFTAGMLPAIVLAVMLCFVVWMRYRKEDLRHVQRFSRREMGRMFLVALPALALPFVIRAAVVEGIATATEVSTIGIVYAMATGVFVYRQFQWSKLPRMLVDAATLSGAIIFIIGCATAMAWALTQSGFSQDLADLMMHLPGGAYAFMALSIVVFILLGSVLEGIPAIVLFGPLLFPIARLAGINEIHYAIVVILSMGVGLFSPPFGVGYYSACAISKVNPDAGMRPIIGYMGALIVGLILVAAVPWLSTGFL
;
A
#
# COMPACT_ATOMS: atom_id res chain seq x y z
N MET A 1 -4.10 -14.14 -40.84
CA MET A 1 -4.68 -15.48 -41.07
C MET A 1 -4.42 -16.32 -39.84
N ALA A 2 -5.42 -17.09 -39.41
CA ALA A 2 -5.55 -17.86 -38.16
C ALA A 2 -5.79 -17.06 -36.86
N ASN A 3 -7.05 -16.64 -36.70
CA ASN A 3 -7.68 -16.29 -35.43
C ASN A 3 -7.81 -17.54 -34.54
N HIS A 4 -7.24 -17.53 -33.33
CA HIS A 4 -7.75 -18.35 -32.22
C HIS A 4 -8.42 -17.43 -31.20
N VAL A 5 -9.69 -17.18 -31.50
CA VAL A 5 -10.71 -16.73 -30.56
C VAL A 5 -11.03 -17.93 -29.67
N LEU A 6 -10.67 -17.88 -28.39
CA LEU A 6 -11.29 -18.74 -27.38
C LEU A 6 -12.55 -18.02 -26.88
N THR A 7 -13.64 -18.20 -27.62
CA THR A 7 -15.00 -18.08 -27.08
C THR A 7 -15.25 -19.21 -26.09
N PRO A 8 -16.13 -18.99 -25.08
CA PRO A 8 -16.34 -19.92 -23.98
C PRO A 8 -17.12 -21.15 -24.47
N CYS A 9 -16.64 -22.33 -24.14
CA CYS A 9 -17.43 -23.56 -24.26
C CYS A 9 -18.45 -23.61 -23.11
N SER A 10 -19.50 -22.79 -23.19
CA SER A 10 -20.70 -22.87 -22.36
C SER A 10 -21.80 -23.64 -23.12
N ALA A 11 -21.72 -24.96 -23.13
CA ALA A 11 -22.83 -25.85 -23.49
C ALA A 11 -22.47 -27.32 -23.18
N SER A 12 -22.22 -27.65 -21.92
CA SER A 12 -22.31 -29.03 -21.36
C SER A 12 -21.83 -29.14 -19.91
N ALA A 13 -21.14 -28.12 -19.37
CA ALA A 13 -20.72 -28.10 -17.95
C ALA A 13 -21.80 -27.58 -16.97
N ASP A 14 -22.96 -27.12 -17.46
CA ASP A 14 -24.02 -26.50 -16.65
C ASP A 14 -25.07 -27.49 -16.10
N VAL A 15 -24.89 -28.80 -16.34
CA VAL A 15 -25.90 -29.82 -15.97
C VAL A 15 -25.59 -30.57 -14.68
N LEU A 16 -24.43 -30.38 -14.03
CA LEU A 16 -24.11 -31.05 -12.75
C LEU A 16 -23.53 -30.13 -11.66
N ALA A 17 -23.93 -28.86 -11.63
CA ALA A 17 -23.74 -28.04 -10.43
C ALA A 17 -24.91 -28.28 -9.46
N SER A 18 -24.69 -29.13 -8.45
CA SER A 18 -25.61 -29.38 -7.33
C SER A 18 -26.29 -28.08 -6.85
N SER A 19 -27.63 -28.09 -6.69
CA SER A 19 -28.46 -26.94 -6.29
C SER A 19 -27.90 -26.03 -5.16
N PRO A 20 -27.22 -26.51 -4.10
CA PRO A 20 -26.66 -25.63 -3.06
C PRO A 20 -25.62 -24.62 -3.58
N ARG A 21 -24.85 -24.97 -4.63
CA ARG A 21 -23.80 -24.08 -5.18
C ARG A 21 -24.38 -22.88 -5.92
N ARG A 22 -25.60 -22.98 -6.45
CA ARG A 22 -26.25 -21.86 -7.16
C ARG A 22 -26.79 -20.82 -6.18
N TRP A 23 -27.37 -21.26 -5.06
CA TRP A 23 -27.86 -20.35 -4.02
C TRP A 23 -26.72 -19.60 -3.34
N LEU A 24 -25.64 -20.30 -2.99
CA LEU A 24 -24.43 -19.69 -2.39
C LEU A 24 -23.85 -18.58 -3.28
N LYS A 25 -23.72 -18.83 -4.59
CA LYS A 25 -23.22 -17.83 -5.56
C LYS A 25 -24.14 -16.62 -5.71
N ARG A 26 -25.46 -16.81 -5.59
CA ARG A 26 -26.42 -15.69 -5.63
C ARG A 26 -26.35 -14.86 -4.35
N PHE A 27 -26.27 -15.53 -3.20
CA PHE A 27 -26.10 -14.88 -1.91
C PHE A 27 -24.80 -14.08 -1.86
N ASP A 28 -23.68 -14.70 -2.25
CA ASP A 28 -22.38 -14.04 -2.34
C ASP A 28 -22.43 -12.80 -3.25
N ARG A 29 -22.99 -12.93 -4.46
CA ARG A 29 -23.13 -11.79 -5.37
C ARG A 29 -23.96 -10.66 -4.76
N ALA A 30 -25.09 -10.98 -4.13
CA ALA A 30 -25.95 -9.98 -3.51
C ALA A 30 -25.23 -9.28 -2.34
N LEU A 31 -24.52 -10.05 -1.51
CA LEU A 31 -23.72 -9.53 -0.41
C LEU A 31 -22.62 -8.60 -0.92
N ILE A 32 -21.85 -9.01 -1.92
CA ILE A 32 -20.77 -8.20 -2.46
C ILE A 32 -21.28 -6.92 -3.12
N VAL A 33 -22.37 -6.98 -3.90
CA VAL A 33 -22.97 -5.76 -4.49
C VAL A 33 -23.43 -4.78 -3.40
N LEU A 34 -23.97 -5.29 -2.29
CA LEU A 34 -24.34 -4.44 -1.15
C LEU A 34 -23.11 -3.79 -0.52
N VAL A 35 -22.07 -4.57 -0.22
CA VAL A 35 -20.81 -4.07 0.38
C VAL A 35 -20.12 -3.07 -0.55
N GLU A 36 -20.07 -3.33 -1.86
CA GLU A 36 -19.55 -2.41 -2.87
C GLU A 36 -20.34 -1.08 -2.89
N GLY A 37 -21.68 -1.17 -2.87
CA GLY A 37 -22.54 0.02 -2.81
C GLY A 37 -22.29 0.86 -1.55
N VAL A 38 -22.16 0.21 -0.39
CA VAL A 38 -21.87 0.90 0.88
C VAL A 38 -20.48 1.53 0.86
N CYS A 39 -19.44 0.81 0.41
CA CYS A 39 -18.09 1.37 0.26
C CYS A 39 -18.08 2.62 -0.62
N ALA A 40 -18.76 2.57 -1.77
CA ALA A 40 -18.82 3.70 -2.68
C ALA A 40 -19.51 4.92 -2.05
N ILE A 41 -20.60 4.70 -1.31
CA ILE A 41 -21.31 5.76 -0.59
C ILE A 41 -20.45 6.35 0.52
N LEU A 42 -19.78 5.51 1.32
CA LEU A 42 -18.93 5.96 2.42
C LEU A 42 -17.76 6.82 1.92
N LEU A 43 -17.02 6.35 0.91
CA LEU A 43 -15.91 7.12 0.35
C LEU A 43 -16.40 8.44 -0.29
N ALA A 44 -17.53 8.41 -0.99
CA ALA A 44 -18.13 9.64 -1.52
C ALA A 44 -18.54 10.60 -0.40
N ALA A 45 -19.09 10.08 0.71
CA ALA A 45 -19.46 10.87 1.88
C ALA A 45 -18.21 11.48 2.54
N ASP A 46 -17.13 10.74 2.71
CA ASP A 46 -15.85 11.26 3.23
C ASP A 46 -15.31 12.40 2.36
N VAL A 47 -15.31 12.24 1.03
CA VAL A 47 -14.92 13.29 0.10
C VAL A 47 -15.77 14.54 0.29
N LEU A 48 -17.10 14.38 0.38
CA LEU A 48 -18.03 15.50 0.52
C LEU A 48 -17.92 16.21 1.88
N VAL A 49 -17.83 15.45 2.98
CA VAL A 49 -17.73 15.99 4.35
C VAL A 49 -16.44 16.76 4.51
N LEU A 50 -15.31 16.20 4.10
CA LEU A 50 -14.02 16.88 4.19
C LEU A 50 -13.94 18.08 3.27
N PHE A 51 -14.43 17.96 2.02
CA PHE A 51 -14.45 19.10 1.10
C PHE A 51 -15.38 20.23 1.59
N ALA A 52 -16.53 19.90 2.18
CA ALA A 52 -17.39 20.88 2.84
C ALA A 52 -16.67 21.52 4.03
N GLY A 53 -15.96 20.75 4.84
CA GLY A 53 -15.11 21.24 5.93
C GLY A 53 -14.09 22.28 5.44
N VAL A 54 -13.41 21.99 4.33
CA VAL A 54 -12.47 22.91 3.66
C VAL A 54 -13.18 24.19 3.23
N ILE A 55 -14.29 24.11 2.49
CA ILE A 55 -15.02 25.30 2.02
C ILE A 55 -15.49 26.15 3.21
N CYS A 56 -16.11 25.52 4.20
CA CYS A 56 -16.62 26.20 5.38
C CYS A 56 -15.49 26.90 6.15
N ARG A 57 -14.32 26.26 6.26
CA ARG A 57 -13.15 26.82 6.92
C ARG A 57 -12.53 28.00 6.15
N TYR A 58 -12.23 27.83 4.87
CA TYR A 58 -11.46 28.83 4.11
C TYR A 58 -12.30 29.87 3.37
N ALA A 59 -13.48 29.49 2.88
CA ALA A 59 -14.34 30.42 2.15
C ALA A 59 -15.32 31.14 3.09
N LEU A 60 -15.94 30.39 4.01
CA LEU A 60 -16.99 30.93 4.90
C LEU A 60 -16.46 31.37 6.28
N HIS A 61 -15.21 31.07 6.60
CA HIS A 61 -14.58 31.37 7.90
C HIS A 61 -15.37 30.80 9.10
N GLN A 62 -16.07 29.68 8.90
CA GLN A 62 -16.90 28.98 9.89
C GLN A 62 -16.55 27.47 9.88
N PRO A 63 -15.54 27.00 10.63
CA PRO A 63 -15.12 25.60 10.60
C PRO A 63 -16.22 24.66 11.14
N LEU A 64 -16.42 23.52 10.47
CA LEU A 64 -17.35 22.47 10.89
C LEU A 64 -16.69 21.57 11.94
N VAL A 65 -16.92 21.82 13.22
CA VAL A 65 -16.26 21.10 14.32
C VAL A 65 -16.54 19.59 14.31
N TRP A 66 -17.67 19.16 13.76
CA TRP A 66 -18.09 17.77 13.68
C TRP A 66 -17.53 17.01 12.45
N SER A 67 -16.92 17.70 11.47
CA SER A 67 -16.53 17.07 10.21
C SER A 67 -15.49 15.96 10.40
N ASP A 68 -14.50 16.23 11.25
CA ASP A 68 -13.36 15.35 11.46
C ASP A 68 -13.79 14.11 12.24
N GLU A 69 -14.68 14.29 13.22
CA GLU A 69 -15.25 13.19 13.99
C GLU A 69 -16.14 12.28 13.11
N LEU A 70 -17.02 12.87 12.28
CA LEU A 70 -17.84 12.10 11.36
C LEU A 70 -16.99 11.35 10.34
N ALA A 71 -16.00 12.02 9.75
CA ALA A 71 -15.07 11.41 8.80
C ALA A 71 -14.29 10.24 9.41
N GLY A 72 -13.87 10.35 10.68
CA GLY A 72 -13.22 9.23 11.39
C GLY A 72 -14.13 8.02 11.55
N ILE A 73 -15.42 8.23 11.83
CA ILE A 73 -16.40 7.15 11.93
C ILE A 73 -16.62 6.49 10.56
N LEU A 74 -16.90 7.28 9.53
CA LEU A 74 -17.11 6.81 8.16
C LEU A 74 -15.88 6.05 7.62
N PHE A 75 -14.68 6.56 7.92
CA PHE A 75 -13.41 5.96 7.53
C PHE A 75 -13.20 4.55 8.10
N LEU A 76 -13.53 4.32 9.37
CA LEU A 76 -13.38 3.00 9.98
C LEU A 76 -14.34 1.99 9.34
N TRP A 77 -15.58 2.39 9.10
CA TRP A 77 -16.56 1.58 8.35
C TRP A 77 -16.11 1.29 6.92
N LEU A 78 -15.61 2.32 6.22
CA LEU A 78 -15.05 2.20 4.87
C LEU A 78 -13.89 1.20 4.85
N SER A 79 -13.00 1.28 5.83
CA SER A 79 -11.83 0.41 5.95
C SER A 79 -12.23 -1.05 6.17
N MET A 80 -13.24 -1.28 7.01
CA MET A 80 -13.77 -2.62 7.27
C MET A 80 -14.47 -3.25 6.07
N PHE A 81 -15.34 -2.51 5.39
CA PHE A 81 -15.98 -3.01 4.18
C PHE A 81 -14.97 -3.16 3.02
N GLY A 82 -14.00 -2.27 2.91
CA GLY A 82 -12.89 -2.40 1.97
C GLY A 82 -12.07 -3.67 2.21
N ALA A 83 -11.79 -4.02 3.47
CA ALA A 83 -11.10 -5.25 3.84
C ALA A 83 -11.91 -6.51 3.49
N VAL A 84 -13.24 -6.47 3.60
CA VAL A 84 -14.15 -7.54 3.13
C VAL A 84 -14.00 -7.75 1.62
N LEU A 85 -14.04 -6.67 0.83
CA LEU A 85 -13.87 -6.74 -0.63
C LEU A 85 -12.48 -7.23 -1.01
N ALA A 86 -11.44 -6.79 -0.30
CA ALA A 86 -10.07 -7.22 -0.54
C ALA A 86 -9.89 -8.72 -0.28
N LEU A 87 -10.55 -9.25 0.76
CA LEU A 87 -10.57 -10.69 1.04
C LEU A 87 -11.29 -11.49 -0.05
N ARG A 88 -12.41 -10.96 -0.58
CA ARG A 88 -13.15 -11.57 -1.69
C ARG A 88 -12.32 -11.61 -2.97
N ARG A 89 -11.70 -10.48 -3.33
CA ARG A 89 -10.88 -10.33 -4.56
C ARG A 89 -9.50 -11.01 -4.45
N GLY A 90 -9.08 -11.38 -3.23
CA GLY A 90 -7.75 -11.93 -2.99
C GLY A 90 -6.65 -10.87 -3.12
N GLU A 91 -7.01 -9.61 -2.88
CA GLU A 91 -6.15 -8.42 -3.00
C GLU A 91 -5.45 -8.08 -1.67
N HIS A 92 -5.76 -8.77 -0.57
CA HIS A 92 -4.93 -8.70 0.63
C HIS A 92 -3.50 -9.13 0.30
N MET A 93 -2.55 -8.31 0.71
CA MET A 93 -1.14 -8.50 0.41
C MET A 93 -0.62 -9.81 1.01
N ARG A 94 0.01 -10.63 0.15
CA ARG A 94 0.55 -11.95 0.49
C ARG A 94 1.83 -12.25 -0.29
N MET A 95 2.75 -12.99 0.33
CA MET A 95 3.97 -13.42 -0.33
C MET A 95 3.69 -14.63 -1.23
N THR A 96 3.79 -14.46 -2.55
CA THR A 96 3.46 -15.53 -3.52
C THR A 96 4.65 -16.16 -4.21
N ALA A 97 5.88 -15.63 -4.04
CA ALA A 97 7.05 -16.10 -4.80
C ALA A 97 7.44 -17.57 -4.48
N PHE A 98 7.20 -18.04 -3.26
CA PHE A 98 7.42 -19.46 -2.92
C PHE A 98 6.24 -20.32 -3.36
N VAL A 99 5.02 -19.84 -3.14
CA VAL A 99 3.79 -20.53 -3.53
C VAL A 99 3.71 -20.74 -5.04
N SER A 100 4.23 -19.81 -5.84
CA SER A 100 4.24 -19.91 -7.31
C SER A 100 5.22 -20.97 -7.85
N ARG A 101 6.21 -21.41 -7.04
CA ARG A 101 7.14 -22.49 -7.40
C ARG A 101 6.61 -23.88 -7.08
N LEU A 102 5.52 -24.00 -6.33
CA LEU A 102 4.91 -25.28 -5.99
C LEU A 102 4.20 -25.91 -7.18
N SER A 103 4.04 -27.24 -7.15
CA SER A 103 3.18 -27.94 -8.10
C SER A 103 1.74 -27.41 -8.04
N PRO A 104 0.93 -27.54 -9.11
CA PRO A 104 -0.45 -27.03 -9.12
C PRO A 104 -1.30 -27.55 -7.95
N GLN A 105 -1.03 -28.79 -7.49
CA GLN A 105 -1.71 -29.39 -6.34
C GLN A 105 -1.21 -28.78 -5.02
N GLY A 106 0.11 -28.59 -4.87
CA GLY A 106 0.68 -27.95 -3.68
C GLY A 106 0.23 -26.50 -3.54
N ARG A 107 0.16 -25.75 -4.64
CA ARG A 107 -0.37 -24.39 -4.66
C ARG A 107 -1.83 -24.33 -4.20
N ALA A 108 -2.69 -25.22 -4.72
CA ALA A 108 -4.09 -25.27 -4.31
C ALA A 108 -4.26 -25.59 -2.82
N PHE A 109 -3.45 -26.52 -2.28
CA PHE A 109 -3.43 -26.83 -0.86
C PHE A 109 -2.99 -25.64 0.00
N VAL A 110 -1.89 -24.99 -0.36
CA VAL A 110 -1.35 -23.83 0.37
C VAL A 110 -2.32 -22.65 0.32
N ASP A 111 -2.93 -22.36 -0.84
CA ASP A 111 -3.99 -21.36 -0.96
C ASP A 111 -5.20 -21.68 -0.06
N THR A 112 -5.58 -22.97 0.05
CA THR A 112 -6.66 -23.43 0.94
C THR A 112 -6.27 -23.24 2.41
N LEU A 113 -5.08 -23.67 2.81
CA LEU A 113 -4.54 -23.50 4.16
C LEU A 113 -4.49 -22.01 4.56
N ALA A 114 -4.07 -21.14 3.65
CA ALA A 114 -4.01 -19.70 3.87
C ALA A 114 -5.40 -19.10 4.16
N ILE A 115 -6.42 -19.52 3.40
CA ILE A 115 -7.81 -19.10 3.64
C ILE A 115 -8.31 -19.66 4.99
N THR A 116 -8.02 -20.92 5.30
CA THR A 116 -8.41 -21.54 6.58
C THR A 116 -7.81 -20.82 7.78
N LEU A 117 -6.52 -20.47 7.74
CA LEU A 117 -5.87 -19.69 8.80
C LEU A 117 -6.47 -18.28 8.92
N SER A 118 -6.78 -17.64 7.80
CA SER A 118 -7.45 -16.33 7.81
C SER A 118 -8.83 -16.40 8.48
N VAL A 119 -9.61 -17.45 8.18
CA VAL A 119 -10.90 -17.73 8.83
C VAL A 119 -10.73 -18.00 10.33
N ALA A 120 -9.72 -18.77 10.73
CA ALA A 120 -9.44 -19.04 12.14
C ALA A 120 -9.12 -17.75 12.92
N VAL A 121 -8.31 -16.85 12.34
CA VAL A 121 -8.02 -15.54 12.92
C VAL A 121 -9.29 -14.69 13.04
N LEU A 122 -10.16 -14.69 12.04
CA LEU A 122 -11.43 -13.93 12.11
C LEU A 122 -12.33 -14.44 13.23
N VAL A 123 -12.34 -15.76 13.49
CA VAL A 123 -13.05 -16.34 14.64
C VAL A 123 -12.44 -15.85 15.96
N LEU A 124 -11.11 -15.79 16.06
CA LEU A 124 -10.41 -15.27 17.25
C LEU A 124 -10.67 -13.78 17.50
N VAL A 125 -10.82 -12.99 16.43
CA VAL A 125 -11.06 -11.54 16.50
C VAL A 125 -12.51 -11.22 16.88
N PHE A 126 -13.47 -12.04 16.44
CA PHE A 126 -14.89 -11.69 16.48
C PHE A 126 -15.43 -11.44 17.90
N VAL A 127 -15.15 -12.32 18.86
CA VAL A 127 -15.64 -12.16 20.24
C VAL A 127 -14.98 -10.96 20.94
N PRO A 128 -13.64 -10.83 20.97
CA PRO A 128 -12.98 -9.63 21.49
C PRO A 128 -13.46 -8.33 20.83
N ALA A 129 -13.88 -8.36 19.57
CA ALA A 129 -14.40 -7.18 18.88
C ALA A 129 -15.83 -6.80 19.31
N LEU A 130 -16.65 -7.78 19.69
CA LEU A 130 -17.94 -7.51 20.32
C LEU A 130 -17.74 -6.93 21.72
N ASP A 131 -16.87 -7.54 22.51
CA ASP A 131 -16.55 -7.06 23.87
C ASP A 131 -16.06 -5.60 23.81
N TYR A 132 -15.09 -5.32 22.93
CA TYR A 132 -14.60 -3.95 22.67
C TYR A 132 -15.72 -2.98 22.29
N ALA A 133 -16.57 -3.32 21.32
CA ALA A 133 -17.67 -2.45 20.90
C ALA A 133 -18.69 -2.19 22.01
N THR A 134 -18.92 -3.16 22.89
CA THR A 134 -19.79 -2.98 24.07
C THR A 134 -19.14 -2.12 25.15
N GLY A 135 -17.83 -2.25 25.37
CA GLY A 135 -17.06 -1.39 26.27
C GLY A 135 -17.11 0.07 25.84
N GLU A 136 -17.05 0.33 24.53
CA GLU A 136 -17.15 1.67 23.95
C GLU A 136 -18.57 2.27 23.99
N ALA A 137 -19.61 1.51 24.35
CA ALA A 137 -20.98 2.01 24.38
C ALA A 137 -21.21 3.08 25.44
N ALA A 138 -20.44 3.04 26.54
CA ALA A 138 -20.49 4.01 27.62
C ALA A 138 -19.78 5.34 27.29
N ILE A 139 -18.96 5.36 26.24
CA ILE A 139 -18.20 6.54 25.81
C ILE A 139 -19.03 7.30 24.77
N VAL A 140 -19.10 8.62 24.91
CA VAL A 140 -19.81 9.51 23.98
C VAL A 140 -18.79 10.37 23.25
N THR A 141 -18.98 10.54 21.94
CA THR A 141 -18.08 11.33 21.12
C THR A 141 -18.23 12.84 21.41
N PRO A 142 -17.13 13.61 21.44
CA PRO A 142 -17.15 14.99 21.93
C PRO A 142 -17.92 15.96 21.05
N ALA A 143 -17.90 15.83 19.72
CA ALA A 143 -18.55 16.79 18.81
C ALA A 143 -19.99 16.40 18.44
N LEU A 144 -20.23 15.14 18.05
CA LEU A 144 -21.55 14.66 17.62
C LEU A 144 -22.44 14.24 18.80
N GLN A 145 -21.85 14.04 19.99
CA GLN A 145 -22.57 13.59 21.19
C GLN A 145 -23.34 12.27 20.96
N ILE A 146 -22.75 11.36 20.17
CA ILE A 146 -23.29 10.01 19.92
C ILE A 146 -22.43 8.96 20.62
N SER A 147 -22.98 7.79 20.88
CA SER A 147 -22.21 6.69 21.48
C SER A 147 -21.08 6.23 20.56
N ASN A 148 -19.87 6.08 21.12
CA ASN A 148 -18.70 5.63 20.38
C ASN A 148 -18.80 4.16 19.93
N ALA A 149 -19.76 3.39 20.47
CA ALA A 149 -20.10 2.06 19.96
C ALA A 149 -20.43 2.07 18.46
N TRP A 150 -21.04 3.13 17.91
CA TRP A 150 -21.32 3.20 16.46
C TRP A 150 -20.06 3.15 15.60
N ARG A 151 -18.96 3.72 16.10
CA ARG A 151 -17.64 3.63 15.49
C ARG A 151 -17.09 2.22 15.69
N ALA A 152 -17.02 1.77 16.94
CA ALA A 152 -16.40 0.49 17.30
C ALA A 152 -17.09 -0.73 16.66
N LEU A 153 -18.41 -0.67 16.40
CA LEU A 153 -19.18 -1.71 15.73
C LEU A 153 -18.71 -2.03 14.31
N ALA A 154 -17.95 -1.12 13.67
CA ALA A 154 -17.34 -1.40 12.37
C ALA A 154 -16.46 -2.66 12.41
N LEU A 155 -15.72 -2.89 13.51
CA LEU A 155 -14.79 -4.01 13.66
C LEU A 155 -15.51 -5.39 13.74
N PRO A 156 -16.46 -5.63 14.67
CA PRO A 156 -17.17 -6.91 14.70
C PRO A 156 -18.03 -7.15 13.46
N VAL A 157 -18.63 -6.11 12.88
CA VAL A 157 -19.40 -6.25 11.63
C VAL A 157 -18.48 -6.60 10.45
N GLY A 158 -17.36 -5.90 10.31
CA GLY A 158 -16.34 -6.20 9.32
C GLY A 158 -15.78 -7.61 9.47
N ALA A 159 -15.44 -8.02 10.70
CA ALA A 159 -14.97 -9.36 11.01
C ALA A 159 -16.00 -10.45 10.67
N ALA A 160 -17.28 -10.24 11.00
CA ALA A 160 -18.35 -11.17 10.65
C ALA A 160 -18.53 -11.32 9.14
N LEU A 161 -18.53 -10.20 8.40
CA LEU A 161 -18.65 -10.22 6.94
C LEU A 161 -17.43 -10.87 6.29
N MET A 162 -16.22 -10.56 6.77
CA MET A 162 -14.99 -11.24 6.32
C MET A 162 -15.05 -12.74 6.62
N LEU A 163 -15.60 -13.15 7.76
CA LEU A 163 -15.77 -14.56 8.11
C LEU A 163 -16.70 -15.26 7.12
N VAL A 164 -17.85 -14.66 6.81
CA VAL A 164 -18.79 -15.18 5.81
C VAL A 164 -18.13 -15.29 4.44
N VAL A 165 -17.46 -14.23 3.97
CA VAL A 165 -16.76 -14.21 2.67
C VAL A 165 -15.60 -15.21 2.65
N GLY A 166 -14.86 -15.35 3.75
CA GLY A 166 -13.76 -16.29 3.90
C GLY A 166 -14.25 -17.73 3.82
N LEU A 167 -15.36 -18.06 4.48
CA LEU A 167 -16.01 -19.37 4.38
C LEU A 167 -16.51 -19.66 2.96
N ILE A 168 -17.19 -18.70 2.32
CA ILE A 168 -17.63 -18.85 0.92
C ILE A 168 -16.42 -19.13 0.02
N ARG A 169 -15.35 -18.34 0.15
CA ARG A 169 -14.12 -18.50 -0.64
C ARG A 169 -13.45 -19.85 -0.38
N LEU A 170 -13.45 -20.33 0.87
CA LEU A 170 -12.93 -21.65 1.23
C LEU A 170 -13.69 -22.76 0.49
N PHE A 171 -15.01 -22.69 0.42
CA PHE A 171 -15.84 -23.67 -0.29
C PHE A 171 -15.80 -23.54 -1.82
N GLU A 172 -15.49 -22.35 -2.36
CA GLU A 172 -15.38 -22.12 -3.80
C GLU A 172 -14.02 -22.54 -4.36
N VAL A 173 -12.93 -22.28 -3.62
CA VAL A 173 -11.55 -22.53 -4.07
C VAL A 173 -11.05 -23.89 -3.58
N GLY A 174 -11.38 -24.28 -2.34
CA GLY A 174 -10.87 -25.48 -1.70
C GLY A 174 -11.57 -26.75 -2.18
N ARG A 175 -10.79 -27.80 -2.45
CA ARG A 175 -11.35 -29.15 -2.59
C ARG A 175 -11.72 -29.64 -1.20
N MET A 176 -12.83 -30.38 -1.05
CA MET A 176 -13.28 -30.86 0.27
C MET A 176 -12.19 -31.62 1.03
N ARG A 177 -11.38 -32.42 0.33
CA ARG A 177 -10.20 -33.09 0.91
C ARG A 177 -9.19 -32.09 1.47
N ASP A 178 -8.83 -31.08 0.70
CA ASP A 178 -7.83 -30.08 1.09
C ASP A 178 -8.35 -29.21 2.25
N ILE A 179 -9.65 -28.90 2.29
CA ILE A 179 -10.30 -28.19 3.39
C ILE A 179 -10.22 -29.01 4.68
N VAL A 180 -10.58 -30.30 4.64
CA VAL A 180 -10.54 -31.18 5.82
C VAL A 180 -9.10 -31.32 6.32
N ILE A 181 -8.13 -31.50 5.42
CA ILE A 181 -6.72 -31.58 5.80
C ILE A 181 -6.24 -30.25 6.38
N ALA A 182 -6.57 -29.12 5.78
CA ALA A 182 -6.19 -27.80 6.28
C ALA A 182 -6.78 -27.53 7.68
N LEU A 183 -8.06 -27.86 7.90
CA LEU A 183 -8.70 -27.77 9.21
C LEU A 183 -8.04 -28.69 10.23
N ALA A 184 -7.73 -29.94 9.85
CA ALA A 184 -7.01 -30.87 10.72
C ALA A 184 -5.61 -30.37 11.08
N VAL A 185 -4.86 -29.82 10.10
CA VAL A 185 -3.54 -29.22 10.32
C VAL A 185 -3.65 -28.03 11.28
N CYS A 186 -4.63 -27.14 11.09
CA CYS A 186 -4.86 -26.01 11.99
C CYS A 186 -5.22 -26.48 13.41
N ALA A 187 -6.10 -27.47 13.54
CA ALA A 187 -6.52 -28.01 14.82
C ALA A 187 -5.36 -28.71 15.56
N VAL A 188 -4.55 -29.50 14.84
CA VAL A 188 -3.36 -30.16 15.40
C VAL A 188 -2.31 -29.13 15.80
N ALA A 189 -2.08 -28.10 15.00
CA ALA A 189 -1.17 -27.02 15.34
C ALA A 189 -1.65 -26.26 16.59
N ALA A 190 -2.92 -25.89 16.65
CA ALA A 190 -3.52 -25.22 17.81
C ALA A 190 -3.46 -26.10 19.06
N ALA A 191 -3.78 -27.39 18.95
CA ALA A 191 -3.70 -28.34 20.06
C ALA A 191 -2.26 -28.55 20.52
N GLY A 192 -1.31 -28.71 19.59
CA GLY A 192 0.11 -28.84 19.90
C GLY A 192 0.65 -27.61 20.62
N ILE A 193 0.30 -26.42 20.14
CA ILE A 193 0.68 -25.15 20.79
C ILE A 193 0.02 -25.04 22.19
N ALA A 194 -1.26 -25.39 22.33
CA ALA A 194 -1.96 -25.36 23.62
C ALA A 194 -1.38 -26.36 24.63
N LEU A 195 -0.93 -27.53 24.19
CA LEU A 195 -0.25 -28.51 25.05
C LEU A 195 1.11 -28.00 25.54
N VAL A 196 1.80 -27.19 24.73
CA VAL A 196 3.09 -26.59 25.07
C VAL A 196 2.91 -25.25 25.80
N ALA A 197 1.68 -24.74 25.97
CA ALA A 197 1.40 -23.47 26.63
C ALA A 197 2.03 -23.32 28.03
N PRO A 198 2.05 -24.34 28.92
CA PRO A 198 2.73 -24.23 30.21
C PRO A 198 4.23 -23.98 30.07
N VAL A 199 4.86 -24.62 29.08
CA VAL A 199 6.29 -24.42 28.79
C VAL A 199 6.52 -23.05 28.18
N LEU A 200 5.62 -22.58 27.30
CA LEU A 200 5.71 -21.25 26.71
C LEU A 200 5.70 -20.16 27.79
N LEU A 201 4.90 -20.30 28.86
CA LEU A 201 4.88 -19.33 29.96
C LEU A 201 6.25 -19.17 30.65
N GLU A 202 7.09 -20.21 30.68
CA GLU A 202 8.41 -20.17 31.32
C GLU A 202 9.52 -19.58 30.41
N LEU A 203 9.29 -19.51 29.09
CA LEU A 203 10.32 -19.11 28.11
C LEU A 203 10.60 -17.60 28.05
N GLY A 204 9.80 -16.77 28.73
CA GLY A 204 9.98 -15.31 28.77
C GLY A 204 10.09 -14.69 27.36
N LYS A 205 11.17 -13.92 27.12
CA LYS A 205 11.37 -13.20 25.85
C LYS A 205 11.63 -14.10 24.64
N ALA A 206 11.97 -15.38 24.81
CA ALA A 206 12.13 -16.30 23.69
C ALA A 206 10.81 -16.52 22.92
N ASN A 207 9.67 -16.33 23.58
CA ASN A 207 8.35 -16.36 22.94
C ASN A 207 8.20 -15.31 21.83
N LEU A 208 8.87 -14.16 21.95
CA LEU A 208 8.83 -13.12 20.92
C LEU A 208 9.40 -13.64 19.60
N ILE A 209 10.49 -14.41 19.66
CA ILE A 209 11.09 -15.03 18.47
C ILE A 209 10.15 -16.10 17.90
N ILE A 210 9.57 -16.94 18.76
CA ILE A 210 8.66 -18.02 18.33
C ILE A 210 7.45 -17.45 17.59
N PHE A 211 6.75 -16.48 18.19
CA PHE A 211 5.51 -15.95 17.62
C PHE A 211 5.78 -14.90 16.54
N PHE A 212 6.58 -13.87 16.81
CA PHE A 212 6.73 -12.73 15.89
C PHE A 212 7.75 -12.97 14.77
N VAL A 213 8.68 -13.92 14.93
CA VAL A 213 9.56 -14.34 13.82
C VAL A 213 9.08 -15.67 13.24
N GLY A 214 8.94 -16.70 14.07
CA GLY A 214 8.58 -18.05 13.63
C GLY A 214 7.18 -18.13 13.00
N VAL A 215 6.14 -17.86 13.78
CA VAL A 215 4.74 -17.96 13.31
C VAL A 215 4.50 -16.99 12.15
N VAL A 216 4.92 -15.72 12.28
CA VAL A 216 4.78 -14.72 11.19
C VAL A 216 5.48 -15.18 9.91
N ALA A 217 6.75 -15.61 9.98
CA ALA A 217 7.49 -16.04 8.80
C ALA A 217 6.82 -17.26 8.16
N ILE A 218 6.47 -18.28 8.96
CA ILE A 218 5.81 -19.49 8.46
C ILE A 218 4.47 -19.13 7.79
N SER A 219 3.66 -18.28 8.40
CA SER A 219 2.37 -17.85 7.83
C SER A 219 2.57 -17.07 6.52
N ILE A 220 3.47 -16.08 6.49
CA ILE A 220 3.74 -15.26 5.30
C ILE A 220 4.27 -16.13 4.15
N PHE A 221 5.27 -16.99 4.41
CA PHE A 221 5.84 -17.87 3.37
C PHE A 221 4.86 -18.97 2.92
N SER A 222 3.87 -19.31 3.75
CA SER A 222 2.73 -20.15 3.39
C SER A 222 1.64 -19.39 2.62
N GLY A 223 1.86 -18.14 2.23
CA GLY A 223 0.91 -17.35 1.44
C GLY A 223 -0.32 -16.85 2.22
N VAL A 224 -0.31 -16.94 3.54
CA VAL A 224 -1.30 -16.26 4.41
C VAL A 224 -1.14 -14.75 4.22
N PRO A 225 -2.23 -13.98 4.08
CA PRO A 225 -2.08 -12.54 3.99
C PRO A 225 -1.43 -11.94 5.26
N ILE A 226 -0.67 -10.86 5.07
CA ILE A 226 0.19 -10.30 6.11
C ILE A 226 -0.61 -9.85 7.35
N CYS A 227 -1.77 -9.22 7.16
CA CYS A 227 -2.67 -8.80 8.25
C CYS A 227 -3.07 -9.98 9.16
N PHE A 228 -3.47 -11.10 8.58
CA PHE A 228 -3.86 -12.29 9.35
C PHE A 228 -2.66 -12.97 10.00
N SER A 229 -1.47 -12.89 9.38
CA SER A 229 -0.23 -13.42 9.97
C SER A 229 0.16 -12.64 11.24
N PHE A 230 0.07 -11.31 11.19
CA PHE A 230 0.33 -10.44 12.36
C PHE A 230 -0.71 -10.65 13.46
N ALA A 231 -1.99 -10.69 13.10
CA ALA A 231 -3.05 -10.98 14.07
C ALA A 231 -2.85 -12.37 14.71
N LEU A 232 -2.62 -13.42 13.91
CA LEU A 232 -2.41 -14.78 14.43
C LEU A 232 -1.24 -14.85 15.42
N ALA A 233 -0.11 -14.23 15.09
CA ALA A 233 1.05 -14.19 15.97
C ALA A 233 0.77 -13.41 17.26
N THR A 234 0.04 -12.30 17.17
CA THR A 234 -0.31 -11.45 18.32
C THR A 234 -1.31 -12.15 19.26
N PHE A 235 -2.36 -12.77 18.70
CA PHE A 235 -3.30 -13.60 19.47
C PHE A 235 -2.62 -14.80 20.09
N GLY A 236 -1.72 -15.47 19.35
CA GLY A 236 -0.93 -16.59 19.87
C GLY A 236 -0.05 -16.16 21.03
N TYR A 237 0.70 -15.06 20.88
CA TYR A 237 1.57 -14.54 21.92
C TYR A 237 0.78 -14.13 23.18
N LEU A 238 -0.20 -13.23 23.06
CA LEU A 238 -0.93 -12.74 24.23
C LEU A 238 -1.83 -13.81 24.86
N GLY A 239 -2.50 -14.64 24.05
CA GLY A 239 -3.43 -15.64 24.55
C GLY A 239 -2.77 -16.84 25.25
N LEU A 240 -1.50 -17.12 24.95
CA LEU A 240 -0.82 -18.31 25.46
C LEU A 240 0.35 -18.01 26.40
N THR A 241 0.90 -16.79 26.33
CA THR A 241 2.11 -16.43 27.09
C THR A 241 1.89 -15.29 28.07
N THR A 242 0.72 -14.63 28.03
CA THR A 242 0.39 -13.53 28.94
C THR A 242 -1.01 -13.69 29.53
N TYR A 243 -1.34 -12.83 30.49
CA TYR A 243 -2.68 -12.71 31.08
C TYR A 243 -3.44 -11.47 30.57
N THR A 244 -2.94 -10.85 29.50
CA THR A 244 -3.51 -9.63 28.95
C THR A 244 -4.86 -9.95 28.29
N PRO A 245 -5.94 -9.19 28.60
CA PRO A 245 -7.21 -9.36 27.91
C PRO A 245 -7.05 -9.23 26.40
N LEU A 246 -7.62 -10.18 25.64
CA LEU A 246 -7.51 -10.20 24.18
C LEU A 246 -8.25 -9.04 23.50
N GLU A 247 -9.19 -8.40 24.21
CA GLU A 247 -9.86 -7.16 23.79
C GLU A 247 -8.84 -6.05 23.45
N VAL A 248 -7.70 -6.01 24.14
CA VAL A 248 -6.65 -5.01 23.88
C VAL A 248 -6.11 -5.12 22.45
N ILE A 249 -6.09 -6.32 21.86
CA ILE A 249 -5.69 -6.50 20.46
C ILE A 249 -6.63 -5.71 19.54
N VAL A 250 -7.94 -5.83 19.77
CA VAL A 250 -8.94 -5.12 18.96
C VAL A 250 -8.90 -3.62 19.22
N GLY A 251 -8.73 -3.18 20.47
CA GLY A 251 -8.55 -1.76 20.78
C GLY A 251 -7.32 -1.15 20.09
N ARG A 252 -6.21 -1.88 19.99
CA ARG A 252 -5.01 -1.44 19.24
C ARG A 252 -5.19 -1.50 17.73
N MET A 253 -5.97 -2.46 17.23
CA MET A 253 -6.38 -2.46 15.83
C MET A 253 -7.23 -1.22 15.52
N ASP A 254 -8.20 -0.90 16.38
CA ASP A 254 -9.04 0.28 16.25
C ASP A 254 -8.22 1.58 16.22
N GLU A 255 -7.33 1.76 17.19
CA GLU A 255 -6.44 2.92 17.30
C GLU A 255 -5.60 3.09 16.01
N GLY A 256 -4.98 2.01 15.53
CA GLY A 256 -4.19 2.03 14.31
C GLY A 256 -5.01 2.37 13.06
N MET A 257 -6.26 1.89 12.98
CA MET A 257 -7.15 2.09 11.84
C MET A 257 -7.87 3.44 11.85
N SER A 258 -8.04 4.06 13.01
CA SER A 258 -8.85 5.27 13.19
C SER A 258 -8.05 6.57 13.14
N HIS A 259 -6.75 6.53 12.82
CA HIS A 259 -5.96 7.74 12.63
C HIS A 259 -6.47 8.54 11.42
N LEU A 260 -7.01 9.74 11.66
CA LEU A 260 -7.56 10.63 10.62
C LEU A 260 -6.57 10.95 9.50
N VAL A 261 -5.27 10.98 9.79
CA VAL A 261 -4.22 11.17 8.79
C VAL A 261 -4.26 10.08 7.72
N LEU A 262 -4.59 8.83 8.09
CA LEU A 262 -4.66 7.70 7.17
C LEU A 262 -5.90 7.75 6.25
N LEU A 263 -6.90 8.58 6.55
CA LEU A 263 -8.00 8.86 5.62
C LEU A 263 -7.48 9.51 4.33
N ALA A 264 -6.31 10.13 4.34
CA ALA A 264 -5.66 10.61 3.12
C ALA A 264 -5.33 9.48 2.14
N VAL A 265 -5.13 8.24 2.63
CA VAL A 265 -4.78 7.07 1.79
C VAL A 265 -5.89 6.77 0.77
N PRO A 266 -7.15 6.47 1.15
CA PRO A 266 -8.22 6.23 0.18
C PRO A 266 -8.49 7.43 -0.73
N LEU A 267 -8.35 8.65 -0.22
CA LEU A 267 -8.59 9.85 -1.00
C LEU A 267 -7.50 10.08 -2.06
N PHE A 268 -6.22 9.88 -1.74
CA PHE A 268 -5.12 9.95 -2.71
C PHE A 268 -5.15 8.79 -3.71
N VAL A 269 -5.48 7.58 -3.26
CA VAL A 269 -5.71 6.44 -4.17
C VAL A 269 -6.83 6.77 -5.16
N PHE A 270 -7.95 7.31 -4.68
CA PHE A 270 -9.06 7.72 -5.53
C PHE A 270 -8.68 8.87 -6.48
N LEU A 271 -7.92 9.86 -6.00
CA LEU A 271 -7.36 10.93 -6.81
C LEU A 271 -6.47 10.39 -7.94
N GLY A 272 -5.59 9.43 -7.65
CA GLY A 272 -4.74 8.76 -8.64
C GLY A 272 -5.56 8.12 -9.76
N LEU A 273 -6.63 7.40 -9.40
CA LEU A 273 -7.56 6.82 -10.37
C LEU A 273 -8.28 7.92 -11.18
N MET A 274 -8.71 9.01 -10.54
CA MET A 274 -9.37 10.15 -11.21
C MET A 274 -8.47 10.82 -12.26
N ILE A 275 -7.17 10.95 -12.01
CA ILE A 275 -6.20 11.56 -12.93
C ILE A 275 -6.03 10.74 -14.20
N GLU A 276 -6.03 9.42 -14.07
CA GLU A 276 -6.00 8.51 -15.21
C GLU A 276 -7.28 8.66 -16.05
N MET A 277 -8.45 8.60 -15.39
CA MET A 277 -9.75 8.76 -16.07
C MET A 277 -9.87 10.11 -16.77
N ALA A 278 -9.45 11.19 -16.11
CA ALA A 278 -9.59 12.55 -16.61
C ALA A 278 -8.59 12.90 -17.73
N GLY A 279 -7.65 11.99 -18.06
CA GLY A 279 -6.68 12.17 -19.14
C GLY A 279 -5.47 13.03 -18.78
N LEU A 280 -5.31 13.42 -17.51
CA LEU A 280 -4.23 14.28 -17.03
C LEU A 280 -2.86 13.59 -17.20
N ALA A 281 -2.74 12.32 -16.81
CA ALA A 281 -1.49 11.56 -16.96
C ALA A 281 -1.03 11.50 -18.43
N ARG A 282 -1.96 11.28 -19.36
CA ARG A 282 -1.67 11.24 -20.80
C ARG A 282 -1.17 12.59 -21.31
N ALA A 283 -1.74 13.70 -20.86
CA ALA A 283 -1.30 15.04 -21.23
C ALA A 283 0.14 15.33 -20.75
N MET A 284 0.48 14.91 -19.53
CA MET A 284 1.84 15.05 -18.97
C MET A 284 2.86 14.24 -19.77
N ILE A 285 2.54 12.97 -20.09
CA ILE A 285 3.39 12.10 -20.90
C ILE A 285 3.66 12.72 -22.26
N GLN A 286 2.62 13.22 -22.94
CA GLN A 286 2.76 13.83 -24.27
C GLN A 286 3.63 15.09 -24.22
N PHE A 287 3.45 15.93 -23.21
CA PHE A 287 4.28 17.11 -23.03
C PHE A 287 5.75 16.74 -22.77
N LEU A 288 6.03 15.83 -21.83
CA LEU A 288 7.41 15.39 -21.56
C LEU A 288 8.06 14.73 -22.79
N ALA A 289 7.30 13.91 -23.53
CA ALA A 289 7.75 13.32 -24.80
C ALA A 289 8.10 14.39 -25.84
N SER A 290 7.37 15.51 -25.87
CA SER A 290 7.69 16.63 -26.77
C SER A 290 9.00 17.35 -26.42
N LEU A 291 9.38 17.37 -25.15
CA LEU A 291 10.60 18.03 -24.67
C LEU A 291 11.85 17.17 -24.93
N VAL A 292 11.81 15.91 -24.52
CA VAL A 292 13.01 15.05 -24.45
C VAL A 292 12.87 13.73 -25.21
N GLY A 293 11.71 13.42 -25.80
CA GLY A 293 11.51 12.15 -26.53
C GLY A 293 12.35 11.99 -27.81
N HIS A 294 12.95 13.07 -28.29
CA HIS A 294 13.87 13.11 -29.43
C HIS A 294 15.36 12.86 -29.11
N VAL A 295 15.75 12.79 -27.83
CA VAL A 295 17.15 12.51 -27.46
C VAL A 295 17.41 11.00 -27.33
N HIS A 296 18.68 10.59 -27.27
CA HIS A 296 19.08 9.21 -27.03
C HIS A 296 18.54 8.72 -25.68
N GLY A 297 17.79 7.62 -25.65
CA GLY A 297 17.05 7.17 -24.47
C GLY A 297 15.86 8.06 -24.09
N GLY A 298 15.37 8.89 -25.02
CA GLY A 298 14.37 9.93 -24.76
C GLY A 298 13.12 9.43 -24.04
N LEU A 299 12.54 8.31 -24.49
CA LEU A 299 11.35 7.74 -23.86
C LEU A 299 11.61 7.20 -22.44
N SER A 300 12.84 6.78 -22.15
CA SER A 300 13.24 6.36 -20.80
C SER A 300 13.31 7.55 -19.85
N TYR A 301 13.79 8.71 -20.31
CA TYR A 301 13.69 9.95 -19.53
C TYR A 301 12.25 10.41 -19.33
N VAL A 302 11.40 10.26 -20.36
CA VAL A 302 9.96 10.53 -20.23
C VAL A 302 9.34 9.62 -19.18
N LEU A 303 9.70 8.33 -19.14
CA LEU A 303 9.21 7.39 -18.14
C LEU A 303 9.62 7.85 -16.72
N ILE A 304 10.91 8.11 -16.48
CA ILE A 304 11.40 8.57 -15.16
C ILE A 304 10.70 9.87 -14.75
N GLY A 305 10.66 10.87 -15.64
CA GLY A 305 10.05 12.17 -15.35
C GLY A 305 8.54 12.10 -15.14
N THR A 306 7.83 11.25 -15.90
CA THR A 306 6.39 11.07 -15.74
C THR A 306 6.10 10.32 -14.44
N MET A 307 6.86 9.27 -14.12
CA MET A 307 6.74 8.57 -12.83
C MET A 307 6.92 9.56 -11.67
N TYR A 308 7.95 10.41 -11.73
CA TYR A 308 8.17 11.47 -10.75
C TYR A 308 6.96 12.41 -10.63
N LEU A 309 6.43 12.93 -11.74
CA LEU A 309 5.34 13.92 -11.67
C LEU A 309 3.98 13.32 -11.31
N VAL A 310 3.64 12.13 -11.84
CA VAL A 310 2.34 11.47 -11.60
C VAL A 310 2.28 10.88 -10.19
N SER A 311 3.38 10.31 -9.71
CA SER A 311 3.49 9.87 -8.32
C SER A 311 3.29 11.01 -7.34
N GLY A 312 3.75 12.22 -7.71
CA GLY A 312 3.51 13.45 -6.95
C GLY A 312 2.05 13.94 -6.92
N ILE A 313 1.10 13.07 -7.27
CA ILE A 313 -0.34 13.31 -7.14
C ILE A 313 -1.06 12.09 -6.57
N SER A 314 -0.79 10.91 -7.14
CA SER A 314 -1.47 9.64 -6.85
C SER A 314 -1.06 9.04 -5.49
N GLY A 315 0.21 9.20 -5.11
CA GLY A 315 0.79 8.55 -3.93
C GLY A 315 0.80 7.02 -3.96
N SER A 316 0.39 6.40 -5.06
CA SER A 316 0.32 4.95 -5.27
C SER A 316 1.14 4.52 -6.48
N LYS A 317 2.31 3.93 -6.20
CA LYS A 317 3.24 3.39 -7.21
C LYS A 317 2.60 2.39 -8.19
N VAL A 318 1.66 1.56 -7.73
CA VAL A 318 0.97 0.57 -8.57
C VAL A 318 0.06 1.28 -9.57
N ALA A 319 -0.66 2.31 -9.12
CA ALA A 319 -1.50 3.13 -10.00
C ALA A 319 -0.64 3.91 -11.00
N ASP A 320 0.50 4.45 -10.57
CA ASP A 320 1.40 5.22 -11.44
C ASP A 320 1.96 4.35 -12.58
N MET A 321 2.44 3.14 -12.25
CA MET A 321 2.90 2.18 -13.25
C MET A 321 1.76 1.74 -14.18
N ALA A 322 0.55 1.52 -13.65
CA ALA A 322 -0.62 1.14 -14.44
C ALA A 322 -1.07 2.24 -15.40
N ALA A 323 -0.91 3.51 -15.03
CA ALA A 323 -1.23 4.65 -15.89
C ALA A 323 -0.16 4.87 -16.98
N ILE A 324 1.12 4.68 -16.64
CA ILE A 324 2.25 5.08 -17.52
C ILE A 324 2.63 3.97 -18.50
N ALA A 325 2.73 2.72 -18.03
CA ALA A 325 3.23 1.62 -18.85
C ALA A 325 2.40 1.39 -20.14
N PRO A 326 1.06 1.38 -20.12
CA PRO A 326 0.26 1.17 -21.33
C PRO A 326 0.42 2.26 -22.39
N VAL A 327 0.82 3.47 -21.99
CA VAL A 327 1.00 4.61 -22.88
C VAL A 327 2.40 4.61 -23.49
N LEU A 328 3.44 4.37 -22.69
CA LEU A 328 4.84 4.46 -23.13
C LEU A 328 5.37 3.15 -23.73
N PHE A 329 5.02 1.99 -23.19
CA PHE A 329 5.65 0.72 -23.57
C PHE A 329 5.41 0.34 -25.03
N PRO A 330 4.19 0.50 -25.60
CA PRO A 330 3.99 0.20 -27.01
C PRO A 330 4.89 1.03 -27.93
N GLU A 331 5.12 2.29 -27.59
CA GLU A 331 5.99 3.19 -28.36
C GLU A 331 7.48 2.84 -28.16
N MET A 332 7.91 2.52 -26.95
CA MET A 332 9.29 2.07 -26.68
C MET A 332 9.60 0.75 -27.40
N LYS A 333 8.67 -0.21 -27.41
CA LYS A 333 8.83 -1.48 -28.15
C LYS A 333 8.92 -1.25 -29.66
N LYS A 334 8.14 -0.32 -30.22
CA LYS A 334 8.25 0.07 -31.64
C LYS A 334 9.63 0.64 -32.00
N ARG A 335 10.29 1.30 -31.04
CA ARG A 335 11.66 1.81 -31.19
C ARG A 335 12.75 0.76 -30.90
N GLY A 336 12.36 -0.49 -30.66
CA GLY A 336 13.30 -1.60 -30.46
C GLY A 336 13.80 -1.77 -29.01
N ALA A 337 13.17 -1.12 -28.03
CA ALA A 337 13.55 -1.31 -26.62
C ALA A 337 13.29 -2.76 -26.16
N ASN A 338 14.25 -3.32 -25.43
CA ASN A 338 14.14 -4.67 -24.87
C ASN A 338 13.13 -4.70 -23.72
N GLU A 339 12.19 -5.65 -23.74
CA GLU A 339 11.14 -5.78 -22.71
C GLU A 339 11.70 -5.89 -21.28
N GLY A 340 12.83 -6.58 -21.11
CA GLY A 340 13.52 -6.71 -19.83
C GLY A 340 14.06 -5.38 -19.31
N ASP A 341 14.50 -4.48 -20.19
CA ASP A 341 14.94 -3.14 -19.79
C ASP A 341 13.77 -2.23 -19.43
N LEU A 342 12.64 -2.36 -20.15
CA LEU A 342 11.41 -1.62 -19.86
C LEU A 342 10.89 -1.90 -18.44
N VAL A 343 10.77 -3.18 -18.10
CA VAL A 343 10.28 -3.57 -16.76
C VAL A 343 11.27 -3.23 -15.67
N ALA A 344 12.57 -3.36 -15.94
CA ALA A 344 13.62 -2.97 -15.01
C ALA A 344 13.58 -1.47 -14.70
N LEU A 345 13.50 -0.62 -15.74
CA LEU A 345 13.42 0.82 -15.58
C LEU A 345 12.14 1.23 -14.86
N LEU A 346 10.98 0.69 -15.24
CA LEU A 346 9.69 0.95 -14.59
C LEU A 346 9.73 0.58 -13.10
N SER A 347 10.29 -0.58 -12.78
CA SER A 347 10.45 -1.04 -11.39
C SER A 347 11.29 -0.05 -10.58
N THR A 348 12.47 0.33 -11.09
CA THR A 348 13.35 1.24 -10.36
C THR A 348 12.85 2.69 -10.31
N ALA A 349 12.10 3.13 -11.32
CA ALA A 349 11.38 4.40 -11.26
C ALA A 349 10.27 4.34 -10.17
N GLY A 350 9.59 3.20 -10.02
CA GLY A 350 8.65 2.93 -8.94
C GLY A 350 9.28 2.98 -7.55
N ALA A 351 10.53 2.51 -7.40
CA ALA A 351 11.29 2.62 -6.16
C ALA A 351 11.67 4.09 -5.85
N GLN A 352 12.06 4.85 -6.88
CA GLN A 352 12.38 6.27 -6.76
C GLN A 352 11.16 7.11 -6.33
N THR A 353 9.95 6.69 -6.70
CA THR A 353 8.72 7.40 -6.36
C THR A 353 8.27 7.25 -4.90
N GLU A 354 8.87 6.35 -4.11
CA GLU A 354 8.47 6.13 -2.71
C GLU A 354 8.58 7.39 -1.83
N THR A 355 9.52 8.29 -2.15
CA THR A 355 9.68 9.58 -1.46
C THR A 355 9.08 10.77 -2.19
N VAL A 356 8.43 10.57 -3.35
CA VAL A 356 7.79 11.67 -4.07
C VAL A 356 6.47 12.03 -3.38
N PRO A 357 6.28 13.27 -2.91
CA PRO A 357 5.06 13.66 -2.19
C PRO A 357 3.92 14.06 -3.15
N PRO A 358 2.65 13.74 -2.80
CA PRO A 358 2.22 12.99 -1.63
C PRO A 358 2.50 11.48 -1.82
N SER A 359 2.98 10.81 -0.78
CA SER A 359 3.26 9.36 -0.78
C SER A 359 2.50 8.70 0.36
N ILE A 360 1.79 7.61 0.07
CA ILE A 360 1.08 6.82 1.08
C ILE A 360 2.05 6.36 2.17
N VAL A 361 3.28 6.01 1.81
CA VAL A 361 4.32 5.57 2.75
C VAL A 361 4.77 6.71 3.66
N LEU A 362 4.93 7.93 3.13
CA LEU A 362 5.21 9.13 3.94
C LEU A 362 4.06 9.47 4.90
N ILE A 363 2.82 9.32 4.44
CA ILE A 363 1.63 9.56 5.28
C ILE A 363 1.58 8.52 6.41
N THR A 364 1.81 7.25 6.10
CA THR A 364 1.81 6.18 7.11
C THR A 364 2.93 6.39 8.14
N ILE A 365 4.16 6.70 7.72
CA ILE A 365 5.25 6.92 8.68
C ILE A 365 4.94 8.10 9.59
N GLY A 366 4.44 9.22 9.05
CA GLY A 366 4.02 10.37 9.86
C GLY A 366 2.92 10.02 10.85
N SER A 367 1.93 9.22 10.44
CA SER A 367 0.84 8.79 11.31
C SER A 367 1.30 7.90 12.47
N VAL A 368 2.23 6.96 12.23
CA VAL A 368 2.64 5.97 13.26
C VAL A 368 3.78 6.46 14.14
N THR A 369 4.60 7.40 13.67
CA THR A 369 5.74 7.95 14.42
C THR A 369 5.45 9.35 15.00
N GLY A 370 4.35 9.99 14.61
CA GLY A 370 4.01 11.35 15.02
C GLY A 370 4.79 12.45 14.30
N LEU A 371 5.55 12.11 13.25
CA LEU A 371 6.30 13.09 12.47
C LEU A 371 5.37 13.96 11.60
N SER A 372 5.77 15.22 11.41
CA SER A 372 5.02 16.15 10.57
C SER A 372 4.99 15.68 9.11
N ILE A 373 3.79 15.53 8.57
CA ILE A 373 3.57 15.15 7.16
C ILE A 373 4.12 16.23 6.23
N SER A 374 3.96 17.51 6.56
CA SER A 374 4.49 18.60 5.74
C SER A 374 6.01 18.58 5.70
N ALA A 375 6.68 18.25 6.83
CA ALA A 375 8.12 18.07 6.87
C ALA A 375 8.56 16.86 6.04
N LEU A 376 7.88 15.72 6.17
CA LEU A 376 8.16 14.51 5.38
C LEU A 376 7.98 14.75 3.87
N PHE A 377 6.95 15.51 3.47
CA PHE A 377 6.71 15.87 2.08
C PHE A 377 7.84 16.78 1.57
N THR A 378 8.20 17.81 2.31
CA THR A 378 9.32 18.69 1.93
C THR A 378 10.64 17.92 1.83
N ALA A 379 10.90 17.00 2.76
CA ALA A 379 12.10 16.20 2.82
C ALA A 379 12.23 15.17 1.70
N GLY A 380 11.12 14.61 1.20
CA GLY A 380 11.12 13.54 0.20
C GLY A 380 11.46 14.00 -1.24
N MET A 381 11.31 15.29 -1.54
CA MET A 381 11.47 15.84 -2.89
C MET A 381 12.90 15.73 -3.44
N LEU A 382 13.87 16.29 -2.72
CA LEU A 382 15.25 16.32 -3.19
C LEU A 382 15.86 14.91 -3.30
N PRO A 383 15.66 13.99 -2.35
CA PRO A 383 16.08 12.59 -2.48
C PRO A 383 15.50 11.91 -3.72
N ALA A 384 14.22 12.14 -4.03
CA ALA A 384 13.60 11.60 -5.23
C ALA A 384 14.27 12.13 -6.51
N ILE A 385 14.65 13.42 -6.55
CA ILE A 385 15.42 14.00 -7.65
C ILE A 385 16.81 13.37 -7.74
N VAL A 386 17.50 13.17 -6.62
CA VAL A 386 18.82 12.51 -6.61
C VAL A 386 18.73 11.12 -7.26
N LEU A 387 17.74 10.31 -6.87
CA LEU A 387 17.51 8.98 -7.44
C LEU A 387 17.13 9.06 -8.92
N ALA A 388 16.26 10.00 -9.31
CA ALA A 388 15.90 10.21 -10.71
C ALA A 388 17.13 10.56 -11.57
N VAL A 389 18.03 11.42 -11.07
CA VAL A 389 19.30 11.75 -11.72
C VAL A 389 20.20 10.51 -11.85
N MET A 390 20.29 9.67 -10.81
CA MET A 390 21.05 8.43 -10.86
C MET A 390 20.48 7.45 -11.91
N LEU A 391 19.15 7.34 -12.02
CA LEU A 391 18.51 6.55 -13.08
C LEU A 391 18.77 7.12 -14.48
N CYS A 392 18.64 8.45 -14.64
CA CYS A 392 18.96 9.14 -15.88
C CYS A 392 20.41 8.91 -16.31
N PHE A 393 21.35 8.87 -15.37
CA PHE A 393 22.75 8.56 -15.65
C PHE A 393 22.92 7.14 -16.22
N VAL A 394 22.22 6.14 -15.68
CA VAL A 394 22.23 4.77 -16.22
C VAL A 394 21.62 4.72 -17.62
N VAL A 395 20.49 5.42 -17.84
CA VAL A 395 19.85 5.52 -19.17
C VAL A 395 20.83 6.12 -20.18
N TRP A 396 21.50 7.22 -19.83
CA TRP A 396 22.50 7.86 -20.67
C TRP A 396 23.62 6.89 -21.06
N MET A 397 24.17 6.14 -20.09
CA MET A 397 25.23 5.17 -20.37
C MET A 397 24.76 4.04 -21.30
N ARG A 398 23.54 3.53 -21.13
CA ARG A 398 22.99 2.40 -21.91
C ARG A 398 22.59 2.79 -23.33
N TYR A 399 21.94 3.94 -23.51
CA TYR A 399 21.31 4.32 -24.76
C TYR A 399 22.11 5.33 -25.60
N ARG A 400 23.35 5.69 -25.20
CA ARG A 400 24.21 6.63 -25.94
C ARG A 400 24.52 6.27 -27.40
N LYS A 401 24.26 5.03 -27.83
CA LYS A 401 24.50 4.54 -29.21
C LYS A 401 23.21 4.18 -29.95
N GLU A 402 22.05 4.58 -29.41
CA GLU A 402 20.75 4.32 -30.02
C GLU A 402 20.60 5.04 -31.37
N ASP A 403 20.00 4.38 -32.36
CA ASP A 403 19.77 4.99 -33.68
C ASP A 403 18.52 5.89 -33.66
N LEU A 404 18.71 7.20 -33.83
CA LEU A 404 17.64 8.19 -33.80
C LEU A 404 17.14 8.62 -35.18
N ARG A 405 17.59 7.98 -36.27
CA ARG A 405 17.25 8.39 -37.65
C ARG A 405 15.76 8.52 -37.95
N HIS A 406 14.91 7.77 -37.24
CA HIS A 406 13.46 7.77 -37.43
C HIS A 406 12.69 8.67 -36.46
N VAL A 407 13.39 9.36 -35.55
CA VAL A 407 12.76 10.19 -34.51
C VAL A 407 12.71 11.64 -34.96
N GLN A 408 11.50 12.17 -35.13
CA GLN A 408 11.31 13.58 -35.47
C GLN A 408 11.20 14.45 -34.22
N ARG A 409 11.81 15.63 -34.28
CA ARG A 409 11.71 16.66 -33.24
C ARG A 409 10.40 17.44 -33.42
N PHE A 410 9.68 17.64 -32.31
CA PHE A 410 8.51 18.51 -32.30
C PHE A 410 8.91 19.97 -32.54
N SER A 411 8.09 20.70 -33.30
CA SER A 411 8.30 22.14 -33.49
C SER A 411 8.05 22.89 -32.17
N ARG A 412 8.70 24.05 -31.99
CA ARG A 412 8.49 24.89 -30.80
C ARG A 412 7.02 25.30 -30.61
N ARG A 413 6.27 25.43 -31.70
CA ARG A 413 4.84 25.75 -31.70
C ARG A 413 4.00 24.59 -31.17
N GLU A 414 4.31 23.37 -31.58
CA GLU A 414 3.64 22.16 -31.08
C GLU A 414 3.96 21.92 -29.61
N MET A 415 5.22 22.11 -29.21
CA MET A 415 5.67 22.02 -27.82
C MET A 415 4.91 23.02 -26.92
N GLY A 416 4.75 24.27 -27.37
CA GLY A 416 3.95 25.27 -26.66
C GLY A 416 2.46 24.90 -26.56
N ARG A 417 1.89 24.30 -27.62
CA ARG A 417 0.51 23.79 -27.59
C ARG A 417 0.36 22.63 -26.59
N MET A 418 1.29 21.68 -26.58
CA MET A 418 1.28 20.57 -25.64
C MET A 418 1.48 21.03 -24.19
N PHE A 419 2.32 22.04 -23.96
CA PHE A 419 2.46 22.66 -22.65
C PHE A 419 1.14 23.25 -22.15
N LEU A 420 0.44 24.03 -22.98
CA LEU A 420 -0.85 24.62 -22.61
C LEU A 420 -1.90 23.54 -22.30
N VAL A 421 -1.91 22.44 -23.06
CA VAL A 421 -2.81 21.30 -22.81
C VAL A 421 -2.43 20.55 -21.54
N ALA A 422 -1.14 20.44 -21.21
CA ALA A 422 -0.65 19.76 -20.01
C ALA A 422 -0.66 20.64 -18.75
N LEU A 423 -0.84 21.96 -18.89
CA LEU A 423 -0.73 22.92 -17.79
C LEU A 423 -1.63 22.58 -16.59
N PRO A 424 -2.91 22.18 -16.75
CA PRO A 424 -3.73 21.75 -15.62
C PRO A 424 -3.17 20.52 -14.90
N ALA A 425 -2.71 19.52 -15.67
CA ALA A 425 -2.14 18.30 -15.11
C ALA A 425 -0.80 18.57 -14.40
N LEU A 426 0.04 19.44 -14.97
CA LEU A 426 1.31 19.85 -14.38
C LEU A 426 1.14 20.71 -13.13
N ALA A 427 0.09 21.54 -13.06
CA ALA A 427 -0.17 22.40 -11.91
C ALA A 427 -0.54 21.61 -10.66
N LEU A 428 -1.27 20.50 -10.81
CA LEU A 428 -1.84 19.74 -9.69
C LEU A 428 -0.80 19.27 -8.63
N PRO A 429 0.33 18.62 -8.98
CA PRO A 429 1.37 18.28 -8.00
C PRO A 429 1.89 19.50 -7.22
N PHE A 430 2.09 20.64 -7.89
CA PHE A 430 2.58 21.86 -7.24
C PHE A 430 1.53 22.49 -6.32
N VAL A 431 0.26 22.47 -6.72
CA VAL A 431 -0.85 22.96 -5.89
C VAL A 431 -0.98 22.11 -4.62
N ILE A 432 -0.94 20.79 -4.77
CA ILE A 432 -0.98 19.85 -3.63
C ILE A 432 0.17 20.13 -2.68
N ARG A 433 1.38 20.23 -3.22
CA ARG A 433 2.57 20.53 -2.43
C ARG A 433 2.44 21.88 -1.71
N ALA A 434 2.15 22.96 -2.42
CA ALA A 434 2.08 24.29 -1.85
C ALA A 434 1.05 24.32 -0.71
N ALA A 435 -0.12 23.71 -0.92
CA ALA A 435 -1.18 23.66 0.09
C ALA A 435 -0.76 22.93 1.37
N VAL A 436 -0.05 21.80 1.27
CA VAL A 436 0.41 21.04 2.45
C VAL A 436 1.64 21.69 3.12
N VAL A 437 2.62 22.14 2.34
CA VAL A 437 3.89 22.67 2.86
C VAL A 437 3.71 24.03 3.51
N GLU A 438 2.89 24.90 2.93
CA GLU A 438 2.57 26.21 3.51
C GLU A 438 1.57 26.10 4.67
N GLY A 439 1.13 24.89 5.02
CA GLY A 439 0.16 24.66 6.09
C GLY A 439 -1.23 25.22 5.78
N ILE A 440 -1.51 25.55 4.51
CA ILE A 440 -2.81 26.04 4.06
C ILE A 440 -3.86 24.95 4.31
N ALA A 441 -3.58 23.71 3.93
CA ALA A 441 -4.50 22.59 4.11
C ALA A 441 -3.74 21.30 4.49
N THR A 442 -4.40 20.44 5.26
CA THR A 442 -3.86 19.13 5.65
C THR A 442 -3.85 18.15 4.47
N ALA A 443 -3.14 17.02 4.62
CA ALA A 443 -3.03 16.02 3.55
C ALA A 443 -4.41 15.47 3.11
N THR A 444 -5.33 15.25 4.05
CA THR A 444 -6.70 14.81 3.78
C THR A 444 -7.48 15.88 3.00
N GLU A 445 -7.42 17.13 3.41
CA GLU A 445 -8.10 18.25 2.76
C GLU A 445 -7.55 18.52 1.35
N VAL A 446 -6.24 18.46 1.19
CA VAL A 446 -5.60 18.66 -0.12
C VAL A 446 -5.99 17.56 -1.11
N SER A 447 -6.16 16.33 -0.64
CA SER A 447 -6.62 15.23 -1.50
C SER A 447 -8.06 15.46 -2.02
N THR A 448 -8.97 16.00 -1.21
CA THR A 448 -10.35 16.30 -1.68
C THR A 448 -10.40 17.47 -2.63
N ILE A 449 -9.59 18.51 -2.40
CA ILE A 449 -9.38 19.59 -3.37
C ILE A 449 -8.85 19.02 -4.69
N GLY A 450 -7.87 18.11 -4.63
CA GLY A 450 -7.32 17.41 -5.79
C GLY A 450 -8.38 16.60 -6.56
N ILE A 451 -9.25 15.87 -5.86
CA ILE A 451 -10.34 15.09 -6.46
C ILE A 451 -11.30 16.01 -7.22
N VAL A 452 -11.74 17.09 -6.59
CA VAL A 452 -12.64 18.07 -7.22
C VAL A 452 -11.96 18.74 -8.41
N TYR A 453 -10.67 19.07 -8.29
CA TYR A 453 -9.87 19.63 -9.38
C TYR A 453 -9.75 18.67 -10.57
N ALA A 454 -9.43 17.40 -10.33
CA ALA A 454 -9.29 16.39 -11.36
C ALA A 454 -10.63 16.14 -12.07
N MET A 455 -11.73 16.09 -11.32
CA MET A 455 -13.08 15.97 -11.86
C MET A 455 -13.45 17.19 -12.73
N ALA A 456 -13.25 18.41 -12.23
CA ALA A 456 -13.54 19.64 -12.97
C ALA A 456 -12.71 19.74 -14.25
N THR A 457 -11.41 19.44 -14.17
CA THR A 457 -10.51 19.48 -15.33
C THR A 457 -10.88 18.40 -16.35
N GLY A 458 -11.21 17.19 -15.92
CA GLY A 458 -11.66 16.11 -16.78
C GLY A 458 -12.97 16.40 -17.52
N VAL A 459 -13.92 17.07 -16.85
CA VAL A 459 -15.22 17.45 -17.41
C VAL A 459 -15.10 18.67 -18.33
N PHE A 460 -14.49 19.76 -17.86
CA PHE A 460 -14.54 21.05 -18.55
C PHE A 460 -13.38 21.27 -19.53
N VAL A 461 -12.18 20.78 -19.22
CA VAL A 461 -10.96 21.03 -20.03
C VAL A 461 -10.73 19.89 -21.01
N TYR A 462 -10.55 18.66 -20.53
CA TYR A 462 -10.26 17.51 -21.40
C TYR A 462 -11.51 16.89 -22.02
N ARG A 463 -12.69 17.13 -21.44
CA ARG A 463 -13.99 16.60 -21.90
C ARG A 463 -13.98 15.06 -22.06
N GLN A 464 -13.27 14.35 -21.17
CA GLN A 464 -13.05 12.90 -21.24
C GLN A 464 -13.60 12.13 -20.02
N PHE A 465 -14.51 12.74 -19.26
CA PHE A 465 -15.01 12.16 -18.01
C PHE A 465 -16.08 11.08 -18.23
N GLN A 466 -15.87 9.87 -17.68
CA GLN A 466 -16.77 8.72 -17.85
C GLN A 466 -17.52 8.41 -16.55
N TRP A 467 -18.67 9.05 -16.34
CA TRP A 467 -19.51 8.90 -15.14
C TRP A 467 -19.88 7.45 -14.79
N SER A 468 -20.01 6.58 -15.79
CA SER A 468 -20.34 5.16 -15.60
C SER A 468 -19.26 4.35 -14.86
N LYS A 469 -18.01 4.82 -14.85
CA LYS A 469 -16.90 4.17 -14.16
C LYS A 469 -16.70 4.68 -12.73
N LEU A 470 -17.31 5.80 -12.36
CA LEU A 470 -17.13 6.45 -11.07
C LEU A 470 -17.46 5.52 -9.87
N PRO A 471 -18.60 4.79 -9.85
CA PRO A 471 -18.91 3.89 -8.73
C PRO A 471 -17.84 2.80 -8.56
N ARG A 472 -17.36 2.24 -9.67
CA ARG A 472 -16.33 1.20 -9.64
C ARG A 472 -15.00 1.73 -9.09
N MET A 473 -14.61 2.95 -9.43
CA MET A 473 -13.37 3.54 -8.93
C MET A 473 -13.44 3.86 -7.43
N LEU A 474 -14.60 4.28 -6.93
CA LEU A 474 -14.81 4.44 -5.48
C LEU A 474 -14.62 3.10 -4.77
N VAL A 475 -15.20 2.02 -5.32
CA VAL A 475 -15.04 0.66 -4.78
C VAL A 475 -13.59 0.20 -4.85
N ASP A 476 -12.89 0.43 -5.97
CA ASP A 476 -11.50 0.01 -6.15
C ASP A 476 -10.58 0.75 -5.17
N ALA A 477 -10.79 2.06 -4.96
CA ALA A 477 -10.07 2.84 -3.97
C ALA A 477 -10.35 2.38 -2.53
N ALA A 478 -11.63 2.13 -2.20
CA ALA A 478 -12.04 1.60 -0.91
C ALA A 478 -11.45 0.21 -0.63
N THR A 479 -11.40 -0.65 -1.65
CA THR A 479 -10.87 -2.02 -1.53
C THR A 479 -9.37 -2.02 -1.25
N LEU A 480 -8.60 -1.28 -2.06
CA LEU A 480 -7.16 -1.16 -1.86
C LEU A 480 -6.84 -0.58 -0.48
N SER A 481 -7.57 0.47 -0.10
CA SER A 481 -7.34 1.16 1.18
C SER A 481 -7.76 0.30 2.35
N GLY A 482 -8.89 -0.39 2.30
CA GLY A 482 -9.32 -1.30 3.36
C GLY A 482 -8.33 -2.44 3.59
N ALA A 483 -7.69 -2.96 2.53
CA ALA A 483 -6.59 -3.91 2.68
C ALA A 483 -5.40 -3.31 3.45
N ILE A 484 -4.96 -2.12 3.05
CA ILE A 484 -3.84 -1.39 3.68
C ILE A 484 -4.17 -1.07 5.14
N ILE A 485 -5.31 -0.43 5.42
CA ILE A 485 -5.70 0.01 6.76
C ILE A 485 -5.90 -1.18 7.70
N PHE A 486 -6.45 -2.31 7.22
CA PHE A 486 -6.55 -3.52 8.04
C PHE A 486 -5.18 -4.10 8.40
N ILE A 487 -4.22 -4.07 7.48
CA ILE A 487 -2.83 -4.46 7.79
C ILE A 487 -2.22 -3.52 8.84
N ILE A 488 -2.46 -2.20 8.72
CA ILE A 488 -2.01 -1.22 9.72
C ILE A 488 -2.60 -1.57 11.10
N GLY A 489 -3.90 -1.83 11.21
CA GLY A 489 -4.53 -2.22 12.47
C GLY A 489 -3.88 -3.44 13.12
N CYS A 490 -3.73 -4.53 12.36
CA CYS A 490 -3.08 -5.75 12.87
C CYS A 490 -1.61 -5.52 13.25
N ALA A 491 -0.88 -4.70 12.46
CA ALA A 491 0.50 -4.36 12.73
C ALA A 491 0.66 -3.48 13.97
N THR A 492 -0.26 -2.54 14.22
CA THR A 492 -0.28 -1.70 15.42
C THR A 492 -0.49 -2.53 16.68
N ALA A 493 -1.41 -3.51 16.64
CA ALA A 493 -1.59 -4.44 17.76
C ALA A 493 -0.32 -5.26 18.06
N MET A 494 0.38 -5.72 17.02
CA MET A 494 1.64 -6.44 17.15
C MET A 494 2.78 -5.56 17.67
N ALA A 495 2.91 -4.33 17.14
CA ALA A 495 3.89 -3.34 17.58
C ALA A 495 3.70 -2.96 19.05
N TRP A 496 2.45 -2.84 19.49
CA TRP A 496 2.11 -2.63 20.89
C TRP A 496 2.52 -3.82 21.76
N ALA A 497 2.24 -5.05 21.34
CA ALA A 497 2.63 -6.26 22.08
C ALA A 497 4.16 -6.39 22.22
N LEU A 498 4.92 -6.08 21.16
CA LEU A 498 6.38 -6.00 21.19
C LEU A 498 6.86 -4.93 22.18
N THR A 499 6.27 -3.74 22.13
CA THR A 499 6.65 -2.64 23.05
C THR A 499 6.41 -3.02 24.50
N GLN A 500 5.26 -3.63 24.80
CA GLN A 500 4.93 -4.08 26.17
C GLN A 500 5.82 -5.22 26.67
N SER A 501 6.39 -6.03 25.78
CA SER A 501 7.30 -7.12 26.17
C SER A 501 8.70 -6.64 26.63
N GLY A 502 8.99 -5.33 26.50
CA GLY A 502 10.31 -4.77 26.77
C GLY A 502 11.31 -4.92 25.61
N PHE A 503 10.89 -5.49 24.47
CA PHE A 503 11.74 -5.67 23.29
C PHE A 503 12.36 -4.35 22.79
N SER A 504 11.62 -3.25 22.83
CA SER A 504 12.11 -1.93 22.40
C SER A 504 13.33 -1.48 23.22
N GLN A 505 13.37 -1.80 24.51
CA GLN A 505 14.48 -1.46 25.41
C GLN A 505 15.70 -2.33 25.09
N ASP A 506 15.52 -3.65 24.94
CA ASP A 506 16.61 -4.55 24.57
C ASP A 506 17.24 -4.15 23.23
N LEU A 507 16.40 -3.77 22.27
CA LEU A 507 16.85 -3.31 20.96
C LEU A 507 17.64 -2.00 21.08
N ALA A 508 17.16 -1.04 21.88
CA ALA A 508 17.86 0.22 22.13
C ALA A 508 19.23 -0.04 22.78
N ASP A 509 19.30 -0.91 23.78
CA ASP A 509 20.53 -1.28 24.46
C ASP A 509 21.53 -1.94 23.51
N LEU A 510 21.08 -2.91 22.69
CA LEU A 510 21.92 -3.54 21.67
C LEU A 510 22.50 -2.50 20.70
N MET A 511 21.69 -1.51 20.29
CA MET A 511 22.12 -0.45 19.37
C MET A 511 23.10 0.53 20.01
N MET A 512 22.93 0.88 21.29
CA MET A 512 23.86 1.77 22.00
C MET A 512 25.25 1.17 22.19
N HIS A 513 25.37 -0.16 22.21
CA HIS A 513 26.66 -0.86 22.33
C HIS A 513 27.31 -1.20 20.98
N LEU A 514 26.67 -0.86 19.85
CA LEU A 514 27.22 -1.14 18.53
C LEU A 514 28.41 -0.20 18.22
N PRO A 515 29.58 -0.72 17.79
CA PRO A 515 30.70 0.13 17.41
C PRO A 515 30.34 0.98 16.18
N GLY A 516 30.56 2.29 16.27
CA GLY A 516 30.28 3.25 15.19
C GLY A 516 29.04 4.15 15.38
N GLY A 517 28.33 4.00 16.50
CA GLY A 517 27.26 4.93 16.92
C GLY A 517 26.17 5.14 15.85
N ALA A 518 25.83 6.39 15.59
CA ALA A 518 24.76 6.78 14.66
C ALA A 518 24.93 6.23 13.24
N TYR A 519 26.17 6.18 12.72
CA TYR A 519 26.44 5.67 11.36
C TYR A 519 26.23 4.17 11.26
N ALA A 520 26.65 3.42 12.29
CA ALA A 520 26.44 1.98 12.35
C ALA A 520 24.95 1.64 12.47
N PHE A 521 24.21 2.39 13.29
CA PHE A 521 22.75 2.28 13.39
C PHE A 521 22.08 2.55 12.04
N MET A 522 22.41 3.65 11.37
CA MET A 522 21.84 3.98 10.06
C MET A 522 22.13 2.89 9.02
N ALA A 523 23.37 2.40 8.96
CA ALA A 523 23.76 1.34 8.02
C ALA A 523 23.00 0.03 8.30
N LEU A 524 22.85 -0.35 9.56
CA LEU A 524 22.07 -1.52 9.95
C LEU A 524 20.59 -1.35 9.57
N SER A 525 20.00 -0.18 9.86
CA SER A 525 18.62 0.13 9.48
C SER A 525 18.41 0.03 7.98
N ILE A 526 19.34 0.55 7.16
CA ILE A 526 19.29 0.40 5.70
C ILE A 526 19.21 -1.08 5.29
N VAL A 527 20.09 -1.93 5.83
CA VAL A 527 20.10 -3.36 5.53
C VAL A 527 18.79 -4.03 5.96
N VAL A 528 18.35 -3.78 7.19
CA VAL A 528 17.11 -4.35 7.72
C VAL A 528 15.91 -3.94 6.87
N PHE A 529 15.80 -2.66 6.51
CA PHE A 529 14.66 -2.17 5.74
C PHE A 529 14.70 -2.56 4.26
N ILE A 530 15.88 -2.78 3.67
CA ILE A 530 15.99 -3.44 2.34
C ILE A 530 15.48 -4.88 2.43
N LEU A 531 15.88 -5.64 3.44
CA LEU A 531 15.44 -7.02 3.62
C LEU A 531 13.93 -7.11 3.87
N LEU A 532 13.41 -6.31 4.81
CA LEU A 532 11.98 -6.24 5.09
C LEU A 532 11.19 -5.75 3.88
N GLY A 533 11.66 -4.72 3.18
CA GLY A 533 11.03 -4.20 1.96
C GLY A 533 10.96 -5.22 0.83
N SER A 534 11.91 -6.16 0.76
CA SER A 534 11.88 -7.22 -0.26
C SER A 534 10.73 -8.22 -0.07
N VAL A 535 10.26 -8.40 1.17
CA VAL A 535 9.18 -9.35 1.51
C VAL A 535 7.85 -8.65 1.75
N LEU A 536 7.89 -7.43 2.30
CA LEU A 536 6.73 -6.65 2.72
C LEU A 536 6.58 -5.41 1.83
N GLU A 537 5.35 -5.07 1.44
CA GLU A 537 5.08 -3.83 0.71
C GLU A 537 5.16 -2.63 1.66
N GLY A 538 6.37 -2.22 2.04
CA GLY A 538 6.66 -0.97 2.76
C GLY A 538 5.90 -0.77 4.08
N ILE A 539 4.64 -0.35 3.96
CA ILE A 539 3.68 -0.04 5.02
C ILE A 539 3.72 -1.01 6.21
N PRO A 540 3.62 -2.35 6.07
CA PRO A 540 3.58 -3.26 7.22
C PRO A 540 4.86 -3.19 8.07
N ALA A 541 6.02 -3.01 7.42
CA ALA A 541 7.30 -2.91 8.12
C ALA A 541 7.43 -1.57 8.86
N ILE A 542 6.94 -0.47 8.30
CA ILE A 542 6.99 0.85 8.97
C ILE A 542 6.07 0.88 10.19
N VAL A 543 4.85 0.36 10.08
CA VAL A 543 3.91 0.34 11.20
C VAL A 543 4.48 -0.48 12.36
N LEU A 544 5.13 -1.60 12.03
CA LEU A 544 5.71 -2.48 13.03
C LEU A 544 6.98 -1.92 13.67
N PHE A 545 7.95 -1.50 12.85
CA PHE A 545 9.29 -1.12 13.32
C PHE A 545 9.44 0.38 13.58
N GLY A 546 8.57 1.23 13.03
CA GLY A 546 8.61 2.69 13.20
C GLY A 546 8.63 3.10 14.67
N PRO A 547 7.60 2.74 15.48
CA PRO A 547 7.56 3.05 16.91
C PRO A 547 8.74 2.50 17.71
N LEU A 548 9.42 1.46 17.20
CA LEU A 548 10.57 0.83 17.86
C LEU A 548 11.89 1.54 17.51
N LEU A 549 12.10 1.86 16.23
CA LEU A 549 13.38 2.35 15.73
C LEU A 549 13.52 3.88 15.76
N PHE A 550 12.44 4.63 15.65
CA PHE A 550 12.49 6.09 15.64
C PHE A 550 12.95 6.69 16.99
N PRO A 551 12.45 6.21 18.14
CA PRO A 551 12.99 6.63 19.43
C PRO A 551 14.50 6.36 19.56
N ILE A 552 14.98 5.23 19.03
CA ILE A 552 16.41 4.88 19.04
C ILE A 552 17.20 5.81 18.13
N ALA A 553 16.69 6.14 16.93
CA ALA A 553 17.32 7.09 16.01
C ALA A 553 17.49 8.47 16.68
N ARG A 554 16.47 8.91 17.42
CA ARG A 554 16.50 10.16 18.18
C ARG A 554 17.55 10.13 19.30
N LEU A 555 17.65 9.02 20.04
CA LEU A 555 18.69 8.82 21.07
C LEU A 555 20.10 8.80 20.47
N ALA A 556 20.25 8.25 19.26
CA ALA A 556 21.52 8.25 18.52
C ALA A 556 21.87 9.63 17.92
N GLY A 557 21.04 10.65 18.09
CA GLY A 557 21.26 12.00 17.57
C GLY A 557 20.97 12.17 16.08
N ILE A 558 20.23 11.23 15.47
CA ILE A 558 19.83 11.28 14.06
C ILE A 558 18.53 12.08 13.95
N ASN A 559 18.47 13.01 12.99
CA ASN A 559 17.24 13.71 12.68
C ASN A 559 16.17 12.72 12.19
N GLU A 560 15.00 12.71 12.83
CA GLU A 560 13.95 11.71 12.58
C GLU A 560 13.35 11.83 11.16
N ILE A 561 13.28 13.03 10.59
CA ILE A 561 12.83 13.24 9.20
C ILE A 561 13.86 12.68 8.22
N HIS A 562 15.16 12.94 8.45
CA HIS A 562 16.23 12.34 7.65
C HIS A 562 16.18 10.81 7.71
N TYR A 563 16.05 10.25 8.92
CA TYR A 563 15.93 8.82 9.14
C TYR A 563 14.72 8.22 8.40
N ALA A 564 13.56 8.89 8.46
CA ALA A 564 12.36 8.49 7.72
C ALA A 564 12.62 8.37 6.21
N ILE A 565 13.25 9.38 5.61
CA ILE A 565 13.57 9.35 4.17
C ILE A 565 14.50 8.18 3.85
N VAL A 566 15.56 7.97 4.63
CA VAL A 566 16.52 6.88 4.39
C VAL A 566 15.84 5.52 4.52
N VAL A 567 14.99 5.33 5.54
CA VAL A 567 14.20 4.11 5.73
C VAL A 567 13.28 3.86 4.55
N ILE A 568 12.52 4.86 4.10
CA ILE A 568 11.59 4.72 2.96
C ILE A 568 12.34 4.35 1.68
N LEU A 569 13.47 4.99 1.40
CA LEU A 569 14.29 4.67 0.23
C LEU A 569 14.88 3.26 0.31
N SER A 570 15.34 2.84 1.49
CA SER A 570 15.83 1.48 1.72
C SER A 570 14.73 0.45 1.43
N MET A 571 13.51 0.74 1.86
CA MET A 571 12.36 -0.11 1.60
C MET A 571 11.97 -0.14 0.14
N GLY A 572 12.01 1.00 -0.56
CA GLY A 572 11.79 1.08 -2.00
C GLY A 572 12.81 0.26 -2.78
N VAL A 573 14.09 0.33 -2.41
CA VAL A 573 15.15 -0.52 -2.96
C VAL A 573 14.82 -2.00 -2.75
N GLY A 574 14.50 -2.41 -1.52
CA GLY A 574 14.09 -3.78 -1.21
C GLY A 574 12.89 -4.25 -2.02
N LEU A 575 11.84 -3.44 -2.06
CA LEU A 575 10.55 -3.74 -2.69
C LEU A 575 10.65 -4.03 -4.19
N PHE A 576 11.59 -3.38 -4.87
CA PHE A 576 11.84 -3.59 -6.29
C PHE A 576 13.10 -4.42 -6.57
N SER A 577 13.76 -4.95 -5.54
CA SER A 577 14.95 -5.81 -5.69
C SER A 577 14.58 -7.28 -5.93
N PRO A 578 14.87 -7.87 -7.10
CA PRO A 578 14.69 -9.30 -7.31
C PRO A 578 15.70 -10.12 -6.48
N PRO A 579 15.40 -11.38 -6.13
CA PRO A 579 14.28 -12.19 -6.61
C PRO A 579 13.02 -12.14 -5.72
N PHE A 580 12.98 -11.30 -4.68
CA PHE A 580 11.89 -11.32 -3.70
C PHE A 580 10.96 -10.11 -3.81
N GLY A 581 11.48 -8.95 -4.21
CA GLY A 581 10.76 -7.68 -4.22
C GLY A 581 9.39 -7.77 -4.88
N VAL A 582 8.34 -7.71 -4.06
CA VAL A 582 6.96 -7.85 -4.55
C VAL A 582 6.57 -6.72 -5.52
N GLY A 583 7.16 -5.53 -5.38
CA GLY A 583 6.98 -4.42 -6.31
C GLY A 583 7.55 -4.69 -7.70
N TYR A 584 8.68 -5.40 -7.79
CA TYR A 584 9.24 -5.84 -9.08
C TYR A 584 8.26 -6.76 -9.83
N TYR A 585 7.65 -7.72 -9.12
CA TYR A 585 6.66 -8.60 -9.71
C TYR A 585 5.35 -7.88 -10.08
N SER A 586 4.94 -6.88 -9.30
CA SER A 586 3.83 -5.99 -9.66
C SER A 586 4.13 -5.22 -10.96
N ALA A 587 5.34 -4.68 -11.11
CA ALA A 587 5.76 -4.02 -12.34
C ALA A 587 5.74 -5.00 -13.54
N CYS A 588 6.19 -6.25 -13.35
CA CYS A 588 6.11 -7.31 -14.36
C CYS A 588 4.66 -7.63 -14.75
N ALA A 589 3.76 -7.74 -13.77
CA ALA A 589 2.35 -8.01 -14.00
C ALA A 589 1.64 -6.88 -14.76
N ILE A 590 1.91 -5.63 -14.39
CA ILE A 590 1.36 -4.43 -15.06
C ILE A 590 1.87 -4.33 -16.50
N SER A 591 3.18 -4.52 -16.70
CA SER A 591 3.81 -4.44 -18.01
C SER A 591 3.59 -5.67 -18.90
N LYS A 592 3.08 -6.77 -18.33
CA LYS A 592 2.93 -8.07 -18.99
C LYS A 592 4.25 -8.60 -19.55
N VAL A 593 5.35 -8.39 -18.81
CA VAL A 593 6.69 -8.88 -19.16
C VAL A 593 7.09 -10.02 -18.23
N ASN A 594 7.77 -11.04 -18.76
CA ASN A 594 8.26 -12.14 -17.93
C ASN A 594 9.33 -11.63 -16.95
N PRO A 595 9.20 -11.89 -15.63
CA PRO A 595 10.19 -11.50 -14.62
C PRO A 595 11.64 -11.91 -14.93
N ASP A 596 11.85 -13.05 -15.59
CA ASP A 596 13.18 -13.56 -15.91
C ASP A 596 13.93 -12.64 -16.89
N ALA A 597 13.20 -11.95 -17.78
CA ALA A 597 13.78 -11.04 -18.76
C ALA A 597 14.38 -9.79 -18.10
N GLY A 598 13.79 -9.30 -17.00
CA GLY A 598 14.21 -8.09 -16.30
C GLY A 598 15.29 -8.29 -15.23
N MET A 599 15.57 -9.54 -14.80
CA MET A 599 16.50 -9.84 -13.70
C MET A 599 17.94 -9.38 -13.98
N ARG A 600 18.43 -9.51 -15.22
CA ARG A 600 19.78 -9.03 -15.57
C ARG A 600 19.79 -7.51 -15.81
N PRO A 601 18.87 -6.93 -16.61
CA PRO A 601 18.84 -5.48 -16.84
C PRO A 601 18.70 -4.64 -15.57
N ILE A 602 17.94 -5.11 -14.58
CA ILE A 602 17.66 -4.32 -13.37
C ILE A 602 18.88 -4.07 -12.49
N ILE A 603 19.91 -4.93 -12.52
CA ILE A 603 21.09 -4.81 -11.65
C ILE A 603 21.75 -3.43 -11.78
N GLY A 604 21.87 -2.90 -13.01
CA GLY A 604 22.47 -1.59 -13.23
C GLY A 604 21.62 -0.44 -12.67
N TYR A 605 20.29 -0.50 -12.82
CA TYR A 605 19.40 0.53 -12.25
C TYR A 605 19.32 0.41 -10.72
N MET A 606 19.34 -0.82 -10.18
CA MET A 606 19.35 -1.06 -8.74
C MET A 606 20.64 -0.55 -8.09
N GLY A 607 21.79 -0.76 -8.74
CA GLY A 607 23.06 -0.17 -8.30
C GLY A 607 23.01 1.35 -8.21
N ALA A 608 22.36 2.01 -9.18
CA ALA A 608 22.14 3.45 -9.14
C ALA A 608 21.24 3.90 -7.97
N LEU A 609 20.18 3.15 -7.66
CA LEU A 609 19.33 3.44 -6.49
C LEU A 609 20.08 3.23 -5.17
N ILE A 610 20.89 2.17 -5.05
CA ILE A 610 21.71 1.92 -3.84
C ILE A 610 22.73 3.04 -3.64
N VAL A 611 23.40 3.47 -4.72
CA VAL A 611 24.33 4.62 -4.64
C VAL A 611 23.57 5.89 -4.24
N GLY A 612 22.41 6.16 -4.85
CA GLY A 612 21.56 7.29 -4.48
C GLY A 612 21.12 7.25 -3.01
N LEU A 613 20.72 6.08 -2.51
CA LEU A 613 20.37 5.85 -1.11
C LEU A 613 21.55 6.14 -0.17
N ILE A 614 22.75 5.63 -0.49
CA ILE A 614 23.96 5.88 0.32
C ILE A 614 24.30 7.37 0.33
N LEU A 615 24.20 8.05 -0.82
CA LEU A 615 24.43 9.50 -0.90
C LEU A 615 23.46 10.28 -0.01
N VAL A 616 22.17 9.95 -0.07
CA VAL A 616 21.16 10.57 0.80
C VAL A 616 21.47 10.29 2.26
N ALA A 617 21.74 9.05 2.64
CA ALA A 617 22.05 8.65 4.01
C ALA A 617 23.33 9.30 4.58
N ALA A 618 24.34 9.52 3.73
CA ALA A 618 25.60 10.14 4.15
C ALA A 618 25.51 11.67 4.24
N VAL A 619 24.56 12.31 3.54
CA VAL A 619 24.43 13.77 3.45
C VAL A 619 23.03 14.19 3.91
N PRO A 620 22.80 14.40 5.23
CA PRO A 620 21.48 14.74 5.77
C PRO A 620 20.81 15.96 5.11
N TRP A 621 21.61 16.92 4.65
CA TRP A 621 21.14 18.11 3.93
C TRP A 621 20.30 17.77 2.69
N LEU A 622 20.54 16.63 2.04
CA LEU A 622 19.72 16.19 0.90
C LEU A 622 18.26 15.91 1.28
N SER A 623 17.97 15.71 2.56
CA SER A 623 16.60 15.48 3.08
C SER A 623 16.12 16.57 4.03
N THR A 624 17.03 17.27 4.73
CA THR A 624 16.65 18.31 5.69
C THR A 624 16.88 19.72 5.16
N GLY A 625 17.52 19.91 4.00
CA GLY A 625 17.93 21.22 3.51
C GLY A 625 16.79 22.16 3.10
N PHE A 626 15.58 21.62 2.91
CA PHE A 626 14.37 22.41 2.60
C PHE A 626 13.40 22.55 3.78
N LEU A 627 13.72 21.94 4.94
CA LEU A 627 13.02 22.15 6.20
C LEU A 627 13.47 23.48 6.82
#